data_AF-A0A2H6IZL7-F1
#
_entry.id   AF-A0A2H6IZL7-F1
#
_cell.length_a   1.000
_cell.length_b   1.000
_cell.length_c   1.000
_cell.angle_alpha   90.00
_cell.angle_beta   90.00
_cell.angle_gamma   90.00
#
_symmetry.space_group_name_H-M   'P 1'
#
loop_
_entity.id
_entity.type
_entity.pdbx_description
1 polymer ?
#
loop_
_entity_poly.entity_id
_entity_poly.type
_entity_poly.pdbx_seq_one_letter_code
_entity_poly.pdbx_strand_id
1 'polypeptide(L)'
;MIQAPIGTHVITRGRQPKRGHLAAIAFMCGAVTVFAMVDATAKYLVDVLAVPVAEVVWVRFLAHALMTTAVLGPMFVKYSVRSTKPAHQLVRGILVAATTALNFAGVKYLQLDQTVTIFFLTPLLVAALAGPLLGEWVGWRRLLAILTGFFGVLLVMRPGYGGIHWAVIYSLGAMICYALYNIHTRYMARHDSPEMNLFHTPLAGAVITAPFALAVWEWPQDWLTWALFGWIGLTGALGHWLLILAFKYAPAPVVAPFIYVGLLSMSALGYVIFGDVPTLWTLSGGIVVVASGLYLLARAHRDRNQTGTA
;
A
#
# COMPACT_ATOMS: atom_id res chain seq x y z
N MET A 1 -51.43 10.79 -16.98
CA MET A 1 -50.42 11.67 -17.62
C MET A 1 -50.08 12.80 -16.66
N ILE A 2 -49.20 12.55 -15.69
CA ILE A 2 -48.60 13.58 -14.80
C ILE A 2 -47.18 13.10 -14.49
N GLN A 3 -46.18 13.64 -15.20
CA GLN A 3 -44.76 13.47 -14.89
C GLN A 3 -44.35 14.59 -13.93
N ALA A 4 -43.84 14.24 -12.75
CA ALA A 4 -43.12 15.14 -11.86
C ALA A 4 -41.63 15.17 -12.28
N PRO A 5 -40.96 16.34 -12.26
CA PRO A 5 -39.55 16.43 -12.61
C PRO A 5 -38.68 15.91 -11.45
N ILE A 6 -37.86 14.90 -11.72
CA ILE A 6 -36.85 14.42 -10.78
C ILE A 6 -35.73 15.48 -10.71
N GLY A 7 -35.69 16.19 -9.59
CA GLY A 7 -34.68 17.19 -9.30
C GLY A 7 -33.27 16.59 -9.32
N THR A 8 -32.40 17.23 -10.09
CA THR A 8 -30.96 17.00 -10.09
C THR A 8 -30.38 17.41 -8.73
N HIS A 9 -30.10 16.42 -7.88
CA HIS A 9 -29.23 16.62 -6.73
C HIS A 9 -27.81 16.93 -7.22
N VAL A 10 -27.53 18.21 -7.41
CA VAL A 10 -26.17 18.74 -7.48
C VAL A 10 -25.53 18.42 -6.14
N ILE A 11 -24.66 17.39 -6.10
CA ILE A 11 -23.78 17.13 -4.97
C ILE A 11 -22.83 18.32 -4.88
N THR A 12 -23.18 19.29 -4.04
CA THR A 12 -22.26 20.31 -3.57
C THR A 12 -21.12 19.59 -2.85
N ARG A 13 -19.97 19.45 -3.51
CA ARG A 13 -18.72 19.06 -2.85
C ARG A 13 -18.42 20.12 -1.79
N GLY A 14 -18.90 19.90 -0.56
CA GLY A 14 -18.54 20.72 0.58
C GLY A 14 -17.01 20.79 0.66
N ARG A 15 -16.47 22.02 0.71
CA ARG A 15 -15.05 22.27 1.00
C ARG A 15 -14.71 21.54 2.31
N GLN A 16 -14.07 20.39 2.21
CA GLN A 16 -13.52 19.73 3.39
C GLN A 16 -12.52 20.69 4.05
N PRO A 17 -12.60 20.93 5.36
CA PRO A 17 -11.76 21.92 6.03
C PRO A 17 -10.28 21.55 5.87
N LYS A 18 -9.42 22.52 5.51
CA LYS A 18 -7.98 22.36 5.26
C LYS A 18 -7.21 21.63 6.39
N ARG A 19 -7.74 21.61 7.64
CA ARG A 19 -7.23 20.83 8.77
C ARG A 19 -7.23 19.32 8.53
N GLY A 20 -8.20 18.79 7.76
CA GLY A 20 -8.25 17.38 7.39
C GLY A 20 -7.07 16.95 6.51
N HIS A 21 -6.58 17.84 5.63
CA HIS A 21 -5.50 17.50 4.71
C HIS A 21 -4.16 17.26 5.44
N LEU A 22 -3.82 18.04 6.46
CA LEU A 22 -2.59 17.82 7.23
C LEU A 22 -2.64 16.49 8.00
N ALA A 23 -3.78 16.16 8.60
CA ALA A 23 -3.98 14.87 9.24
C ALA A 23 -3.86 13.72 8.21
N ALA A 24 -4.46 13.87 7.02
CA ALA A 24 -4.36 12.88 5.96
C ALA A 24 -2.92 12.63 5.49
N ILE A 25 -2.12 13.69 5.36
CA ILE A 25 -0.71 13.61 5.01
C ILE A 25 0.07 12.88 6.11
N ALA A 26 -0.14 13.24 7.38
CA ALA A 26 0.51 12.58 8.51
C ALA A 26 0.16 11.07 8.58
N PHE A 27 -1.12 10.72 8.40
CA PHE A 27 -1.56 9.33 8.33
C PHE A 27 -0.97 8.59 7.14
N MET A 28 -0.85 9.22 5.97
CA MET A 28 -0.21 8.61 4.80
C MET A 28 1.28 8.33 5.05
N CYS A 29 2.04 9.32 5.55
CA CYS A 29 3.45 9.15 5.90
C CYS A 29 3.65 8.05 6.95
N GLY A 30 2.79 8.03 7.97
CA GLY A 30 2.77 6.96 8.98
C GLY A 30 2.49 5.59 8.36
N ALA A 31 1.47 5.48 7.50
CA ALA A 31 1.10 4.24 6.85
C ALA A 31 2.25 3.65 6.02
N VAL A 32 2.89 4.45 5.16
CA VAL A 32 3.99 3.95 4.32
C VAL A 32 5.24 3.61 5.11
N THR A 33 5.48 4.29 6.24
CA THR A 33 6.58 3.95 7.15
C THR A 33 6.31 2.63 7.88
N VAL A 34 5.08 2.41 8.34
CA VAL A 34 4.68 1.14 8.97
C VAL A 34 4.69 0.00 7.95
N PHE A 35 4.33 0.24 6.68
CA PHE A 35 4.51 -0.76 5.62
C PHE A 35 5.98 -1.06 5.33
N ALA A 36 6.87 -0.07 5.39
CA ALA A 36 8.30 -0.35 5.30
C ALA A 36 8.78 -1.25 6.46
N MET A 37 8.24 -1.08 7.67
CA MET A 37 8.53 -1.98 8.81
C MET A 37 8.04 -3.41 8.56
N VAL A 38 6.88 -3.58 7.93
CA VAL A 38 6.39 -4.90 7.50
C VAL A 38 7.41 -5.57 6.60
N ASP A 39 7.84 -4.89 5.54
CA ASP A 39 8.69 -5.49 4.51
C ASP A 39 10.11 -5.75 5.06
N ALA A 40 10.61 -4.88 5.94
CA ALA A 40 11.85 -5.12 6.67
C ALA A 40 11.73 -6.34 7.60
N THR A 41 10.61 -6.48 8.33
CA THR A 41 10.37 -7.65 9.20
C THR A 41 10.28 -8.92 8.38
N ALA A 42 9.57 -8.89 7.25
CA ALA A 42 9.45 -10.00 6.33
C ALA A 42 10.82 -10.41 5.78
N LYS A 43 11.62 -9.46 5.30
CA LYS A 43 12.99 -9.70 4.83
C LYS A 43 13.84 -10.33 5.93
N TYR A 44 13.79 -9.81 7.15
CA TYR A 44 14.54 -10.38 8.27
C TYR A 44 14.14 -11.84 8.56
N LEU A 45 12.84 -12.13 8.56
CA LEU A 45 12.33 -13.49 8.76
C LEU A 45 12.78 -14.46 7.65
N VAL A 46 12.66 -14.07 6.37
CA VAL A 46 12.90 -14.99 5.24
C VAL A 46 14.36 -15.11 4.81
N ASP A 47 15.19 -14.08 5.09
CA ASP A 47 16.59 -14.01 4.68
C ASP A 47 17.53 -14.33 5.86
N VAL A 48 17.36 -13.66 7.00
CA VAL A 48 18.24 -13.81 8.17
C VAL A 48 17.87 -15.03 9.01
N LEU A 49 16.60 -15.19 9.34
CA LEU A 49 16.10 -16.33 10.13
C LEU A 49 15.71 -17.53 9.26
N ALA A 50 15.83 -17.41 7.94
CA ALA A 50 15.55 -18.45 6.95
C ALA A 50 14.15 -19.10 7.06
N VAL A 51 13.18 -18.41 7.65
CA VAL A 51 11.80 -18.88 7.79
C VAL A 51 11.18 -19.05 6.39
N PRO A 52 10.45 -20.15 6.12
CA PRO A 52 9.79 -20.35 4.84
C PRO A 52 8.88 -19.16 4.45
N VAL A 53 8.99 -18.70 3.20
CA VAL A 53 8.21 -17.52 2.73
C VAL A 53 6.71 -17.74 2.90
N ALA A 54 6.21 -18.94 2.61
CA ALA A 54 4.79 -19.27 2.76
C ALA A 54 4.31 -19.13 4.22
N GLU A 55 5.16 -19.49 5.16
CA GLU A 55 4.91 -19.34 6.60
C GLU A 55 4.77 -17.87 6.99
N VAL A 56 5.75 -17.04 6.62
CA VAL A 56 5.74 -15.59 6.91
C VAL A 56 4.52 -14.90 6.29
N VAL A 57 4.15 -15.28 5.07
CA VAL A 57 2.96 -14.76 4.38
C VAL A 57 1.68 -15.12 5.12
N TRP A 58 1.54 -16.39 5.53
CA TRP A 58 0.34 -16.84 6.24
C TRP A 58 0.22 -16.17 7.60
N VAL A 59 1.30 -16.14 8.39
CA VAL A 59 1.32 -15.47 9.70
C VAL A 59 1.01 -13.99 9.56
N ARG A 60 1.53 -13.31 8.54
CA ARG A 60 1.19 -11.91 8.25
C ARG A 60 -0.32 -11.70 8.11
N PHE A 61 -1.00 -12.57 7.37
CA PHE A 61 -2.45 -12.45 7.20
C PHE A 61 -3.22 -12.88 8.44
N LEU A 62 -2.81 -13.97 9.09
CA LEU A 62 -3.44 -14.50 10.29
C LEU A 62 -3.34 -13.49 11.44
N ALA A 63 -2.14 -13.01 11.75
CA ALA A 63 -1.91 -12.05 12.82
C ALA A 63 -2.60 -10.70 12.53
N HIS A 64 -2.57 -10.22 11.28
CA HIS A 64 -3.37 -9.05 10.89
C HIS A 64 -4.86 -9.29 11.11
N ALA A 65 -5.41 -10.44 10.68
CA ALA A 65 -6.82 -10.76 10.87
C ALA A 65 -7.20 -10.82 12.37
N LEU A 66 -6.36 -11.44 13.20
CA LEU A 66 -6.56 -11.51 14.65
C LEU A 66 -6.53 -10.11 15.28
N MET A 67 -5.55 -9.28 14.94
CA MET A 67 -5.44 -7.92 15.47
C MET A 67 -6.62 -7.04 15.06
N THR A 68 -6.99 -7.06 13.77
CA THR A 68 -8.14 -6.31 13.26
C THR A 68 -9.44 -6.80 13.92
N THR A 69 -9.60 -8.11 14.13
CA THR A 69 -10.77 -8.67 14.82
C THR A 69 -10.81 -8.30 16.30
N ALA A 70 -9.67 -8.34 17.00
CA ALA A 70 -9.60 -7.99 18.41
C ALA A 70 -9.90 -6.50 18.65
N VAL A 71 -9.35 -5.62 17.82
CA VAL A 71 -9.48 -4.16 18.00
C VAL A 71 -10.81 -3.65 17.44
N LEU A 72 -11.20 -4.11 16.26
CA LEU A 72 -12.33 -3.55 15.53
C LEU A 72 -13.55 -4.46 15.47
N GLY A 73 -13.42 -5.74 15.83
CA GLY A 73 -14.56 -6.68 15.92
C GLY A 73 -15.72 -6.12 16.74
N PRO A 74 -15.51 -5.58 17.95
CA PRO A 74 -16.59 -4.99 18.76
C PRO A 74 -17.27 -3.78 18.08
N MET A 75 -16.53 -3.04 17.25
CA MET A 75 -17.04 -1.88 16.50
C MET A 75 -17.81 -2.32 15.24
N PHE A 76 -17.44 -3.47 14.66
CA PHE A 76 -17.97 -3.98 13.40
C PHE A 76 -19.09 -5.00 13.52
N VAL A 77 -19.39 -5.54 14.70
CA VAL A 77 -20.61 -6.36 14.96
C VAL A 77 -21.89 -5.63 14.53
N LYS A 78 -21.88 -4.29 14.47
CA LYS A 78 -23.00 -3.46 13.99
C LYS A 78 -23.10 -3.32 12.45
N TYR A 79 -22.07 -3.66 11.69
CA TYR A 79 -22.04 -3.53 10.24
C TYR A 79 -22.23 -4.90 9.58
N SER A 80 -23.03 -4.96 8.51
CA SER A 80 -23.31 -6.21 7.80
C SER A 80 -22.01 -6.84 7.31
N VAL A 81 -21.64 -7.98 7.90
CA VAL A 81 -20.46 -8.81 7.56
C VAL A 81 -20.67 -9.55 6.22
N ARG A 82 -21.82 -9.34 5.56
CA ARG A 82 -22.17 -10.02 4.33
C ARG A 82 -21.82 -9.15 3.13
N SER A 83 -20.72 -9.46 2.46
CA SER A 83 -20.35 -8.80 1.21
C SER A 83 -21.44 -9.03 0.17
N THR A 84 -21.73 -8.00 -0.60
CA THR A 84 -22.68 -8.08 -1.72
C THR A 84 -22.17 -8.96 -2.86
N LYS A 85 -20.86 -9.19 -2.94
CA LYS A 85 -20.18 -9.90 -4.03
C LYS A 85 -19.04 -10.81 -3.51
N PRO A 86 -19.36 -11.94 -2.85
CA PRO A 86 -18.36 -12.80 -2.19
C PRO A 86 -17.30 -13.38 -3.14
N ALA A 87 -17.67 -13.72 -4.38
CA ALA A 87 -16.71 -14.19 -5.38
C ALA A 87 -15.65 -13.12 -5.72
N HIS A 88 -16.04 -11.85 -5.80
CA HIS A 88 -15.09 -10.77 -6.04
C HIS A 88 -14.21 -10.46 -4.83
N GLN A 89 -14.70 -10.70 -3.61
CA GLN A 89 -13.87 -10.64 -2.41
C GLN A 89 -12.81 -11.76 -2.39
N LEU A 90 -13.15 -12.96 -2.87
CA LEU A 90 -12.18 -14.05 -3.03
C LEU A 90 -11.09 -13.67 -4.05
N VAL A 91 -11.46 -13.18 -5.23
CA VAL A 91 -10.48 -12.71 -6.24
C VAL A 91 -9.59 -11.61 -5.66
N ARG A 92 -10.16 -10.67 -4.91
CA ARG A 92 -9.40 -9.61 -4.24
C ARG A 92 -8.41 -10.18 -3.21
N GLY A 93 -8.84 -11.15 -2.41
CA GLY A 93 -8.01 -11.89 -1.46
C GLY A 93 -6.86 -12.63 -2.14
N ILE A 94 -7.11 -13.31 -3.27
CA ILE A 94 -6.09 -14.00 -4.06
C ILE A 94 -5.05 -13.00 -4.60
N LEU A 95 -5.50 -11.88 -5.18
CA LEU A 95 -4.59 -10.89 -5.76
C LEU A 95 -3.67 -10.26 -4.71
N VAL A 96 -4.19 -9.93 -3.52
CA VAL A 96 -3.36 -9.36 -2.44
C VAL A 96 -2.46 -10.42 -1.79
N ALA A 97 -2.93 -11.67 -1.67
CA ALA A 97 -2.11 -12.78 -1.20
C ALA A 97 -0.96 -13.07 -2.15
N ALA A 98 -1.23 -13.14 -3.45
CA ALA A 98 -0.20 -13.31 -4.49
C ALA A 98 0.79 -12.13 -4.50
N THR A 99 0.29 -10.89 -4.37
CA THR A 99 1.15 -9.71 -4.23
C THR A 99 2.12 -9.86 -3.05
N THR A 100 1.60 -10.25 -1.89
CA THR A 100 2.38 -10.38 -0.65
C THR A 100 3.39 -11.53 -0.77
N ALA A 101 2.97 -12.69 -1.27
CA ALA A 101 3.83 -13.86 -1.45
C ALA A 101 4.98 -13.59 -2.42
N LEU A 102 4.69 -12.98 -3.57
CA LEU A 102 5.70 -12.62 -4.55
C LEU A 102 6.62 -11.50 -4.02
N ASN A 103 6.08 -10.52 -3.29
CA ASN A 103 6.91 -9.49 -2.67
C ASN A 103 7.87 -10.10 -1.63
N PHE A 104 7.38 -10.98 -0.76
CA PHE A 104 8.20 -11.62 0.28
C PHE A 104 9.25 -12.57 -0.30
N ALA A 105 8.92 -13.27 -1.39
CA ALA A 105 9.89 -14.02 -2.17
C ALA A 105 10.94 -13.12 -2.83
N GLY A 106 10.56 -11.91 -3.27
CA GLY A 106 11.46 -10.93 -3.87
C GLY A 106 12.42 -10.29 -2.88
N VAL A 107 11.93 -9.80 -1.73
CA VAL A 107 12.75 -9.13 -0.70
C VAL A 107 13.77 -10.07 -0.04
N LYS A 108 13.58 -11.39 -0.15
CA LYS A 108 14.59 -12.39 0.24
C LYS A 108 15.92 -12.19 -0.51
N TYR A 109 15.86 -11.76 -1.77
CA TYR A 109 17.05 -11.63 -2.63
C TYR A 109 17.39 -10.19 -3.00
N LEU A 110 16.41 -9.29 -2.93
CA LEU A 110 16.53 -7.91 -3.36
C LEU A 110 16.62 -6.97 -2.16
N GLN A 111 17.24 -5.82 -2.38
CA GLN A 111 17.22 -4.74 -1.40
C GLN A 111 15.80 -4.16 -1.31
N LEU A 112 15.42 -3.65 -0.12
CA LEU A 112 14.07 -3.12 0.10
C LEU A 112 13.76 -1.92 -0.81
N ASP A 113 14.77 -1.09 -1.08
CA ASP A 113 14.64 0.04 -1.99
C ASP A 113 14.43 -0.41 -3.44
N GLN A 114 15.08 -1.49 -3.88
CA GLN A 114 14.88 -2.09 -5.21
C GLN A 114 13.45 -2.62 -5.40
N THR A 115 12.86 -3.27 -4.39
CA THR A 115 11.50 -3.79 -4.52
C THR A 115 10.48 -2.67 -4.60
N VAL A 116 10.56 -1.65 -3.72
CA VAL A 116 9.63 -0.50 -3.78
C VAL A 116 9.80 0.35 -5.04
N THR A 117 11.03 0.45 -5.56
CA THR A 117 11.30 1.05 -6.88
C THR A 117 10.44 0.43 -7.97
N ILE A 118 10.42 -0.90 -8.01
CA ILE A 118 9.61 -1.64 -8.99
C ILE A 118 8.12 -1.38 -8.75
N PHE A 119 7.66 -1.31 -7.50
CA PHE A 119 6.26 -0.98 -7.20
C PHE A 119 5.85 0.44 -7.64
N PHE A 120 6.78 1.37 -7.82
CA PHE A 120 6.44 2.69 -8.37
C PHE A 120 6.07 2.67 -9.86
N LEU A 121 6.21 1.54 -10.54
CA LEU A 121 5.62 1.29 -11.86
C LEU A 121 4.11 1.00 -11.78
N THR A 122 3.57 0.63 -10.61
CA THR A 122 2.14 0.28 -10.46
C THR A 122 1.20 1.36 -11.02
N PRO A 123 1.38 2.67 -10.80
CA PRO A 123 0.50 3.70 -11.37
C PRO A 123 0.47 3.69 -12.91
N LEU A 124 1.60 3.40 -13.59
CA LEU A 124 1.65 3.25 -15.05
C LEU A 124 0.85 2.04 -15.51
N LEU A 125 1.06 0.90 -14.84
CA LEU A 125 0.34 -0.32 -15.18
C LEU A 125 -1.15 -0.18 -14.92
N VAL A 126 -1.54 0.44 -13.80
CA VAL A 126 -2.94 0.77 -13.50
C VAL A 126 -3.53 1.69 -14.56
N ALA A 127 -2.79 2.70 -15.02
CA ALA A 127 -3.27 3.60 -16.07
C ALA A 127 -3.47 2.89 -17.40
N ALA A 128 -2.55 2.00 -17.78
CA ALA A 128 -2.64 1.19 -19.00
C ALA A 128 -3.81 0.20 -18.95
N LEU A 129 -4.02 -0.45 -17.82
CA LEU A 129 -5.04 -1.49 -17.64
C LEU A 129 -6.44 -0.93 -17.28
N ALA A 130 -6.55 0.31 -16.80
CA ALA A 130 -7.84 0.92 -16.46
C ALA A 130 -8.77 1.09 -17.67
N GLY A 131 -8.22 1.38 -18.85
CA GLY A 131 -8.98 1.46 -20.10
C GLY A 131 -9.72 0.16 -20.41
N PRO A 132 -9.02 -0.97 -20.65
CA PRO A 132 -9.65 -2.23 -21.02
C PRO A 132 -10.48 -2.87 -19.90
N LEU A 133 -10.10 -2.74 -18.63
CA LEU A 133 -10.78 -3.42 -17.52
C LEU A 133 -11.95 -2.64 -16.93
N LEU A 134 -11.87 -1.30 -16.88
CA LEU A 134 -12.90 -0.44 -16.27
C LEU A 134 -13.67 0.40 -17.30
N GLY A 135 -13.19 0.48 -18.55
CA GLY A 135 -13.69 1.45 -19.54
C GLY A 135 -13.23 2.89 -19.26
N GLU A 136 -12.31 3.09 -18.30
CA GLU A 136 -11.87 4.40 -17.84
C GLU A 136 -10.50 4.74 -18.41
N TRP A 137 -10.46 5.30 -19.61
CA TRP A 137 -9.20 5.69 -20.27
C TRP A 137 -8.53 6.89 -19.59
N VAL A 138 -7.23 6.78 -19.38
CA VAL A 138 -6.42 7.85 -18.79
C VAL A 138 -6.08 8.87 -19.88
N GLY A 139 -6.59 10.10 -19.74
CA GLY A 139 -6.26 11.18 -20.66
C GLY A 139 -4.77 11.51 -20.70
N TRP A 140 -4.29 11.96 -21.86
CA TRP A 140 -2.86 12.16 -22.15
C TRP A 140 -2.12 13.03 -21.11
N ARG A 141 -2.77 14.08 -20.58
CA ARG A 141 -2.17 14.96 -19.55
C ARG A 141 -1.87 14.20 -18.26
N ARG A 142 -2.75 13.28 -17.88
CA ARG A 142 -2.57 12.44 -16.69
C ARG A 142 -1.52 11.36 -16.96
N LEU A 143 -1.48 10.80 -18.17
CA LEU A 143 -0.42 9.87 -18.58
C LEU A 143 0.96 10.53 -18.50
N LEU A 144 1.11 11.75 -19.01
CA LEU A 144 2.35 12.51 -18.87
C LEU A 144 2.74 12.76 -17.42
N ALA A 145 1.79 13.10 -16.55
CA ALA A 145 2.07 13.30 -15.12
C ALA A 145 2.57 12.01 -14.46
N ILE A 146 2.03 10.85 -14.85
CA ILE A 146 2.49 9.55 -14.35
C ILE A 146 3.88 9.23 -14.91
N LEU A 147 4.11 9.44 -16.21
CA LEU A 147 5.41 9.20 -16.85
C LEU A 147 6.50 10.10 -16.27
N THR A 148 6.23 11.38 -16.05
CA THR A 148 7.19 12.31 -15.43
C THR A 148 7.51 11.92 -13.99
N GLY A 149 6.51 11.55 -13.19
CA GLY A 149 6.73 10.99 -11.85
C GLY A 149 7.56 9.70 -11.87
N PHE A 150 7.28 8.81 -12.81
CA PHE A 150 8.03 7.58 -13.02
C PHE A 150 9.48 7.82 -13.47
N PHE A 151 9.72 8.72 -14.42
CA PHE A 151 11.08 9.09 -14.84
C PHE A 151 11.86 9.79 -13.72
N GLY A 152 11.20 10.62 -12.91
CA GLY A 152 11.82 11.19 -11.71
C GLY A 152 12.31 10.10 -10.76
N VAL A 153 11.47 9.08 -10.52
CA VAL A 153 11.82 7.90 -9.71
C VAL A 153 12.93 7.06 -10.35
N LEU A 154 12.87 6.77 -11.65
CA LEU A 154 13.93 6.03 -12.36
C LEU A 154 15.27 6.75 -12.36
N LEU A 155 15.26 8.06 -12.57
CA LEU A 155 16.47 8.88 -12.57
C LEU A 155 17.12 8.90 -11.18
N VAL A 156 16.28 8.93 -10.15
CA VAL A 156 16.64 8.77 -8.74
C VAL A 156 17.10 7.35 -8.38
N MET A 157 16.69 6.32 -9.11
CA MET A 157 16.99 4.95 -8.69
C MET A 157 18.08 4.30 -9.52
N ARG A 158 18.36 4.85 -10.71
CA ARG A 158 19.21 4.32 -11.77
C ARG A 158 19.45 2.81 -11.60
N PRO A 159 18.44 1.97 -11.89
CA PRO A 159 18.60 0.53 -11.76
C PRO A 159 19.76 0.08 -12.65
N GLY A 160 20.79 -0.54 -12.07
CA GLY A 160 21.82 -1.24 -12.84
C GLY A 160 23.23 -0.68 -12.78
N TYR A 161 23.88 -0.77 -11.61
CA TYR A 161 25.35 -0.94 -11.57
C TYR A 161 25.80 -2.27 -10.96
N GLY A 162 24.88 -3.07 -10.41
CA GLY A 162 25.05 -4.51 -10.19
C GLY A 162 24.10 -5.25 -11.12
N GLY A 163 24.52 -6.38 -11.70
CA GLY A 163 23.70 -7.15 -12.64
C GLY A 163 22.26 -7.37 -12.14
N ILE A 164 21.29 -7.39 -13.06
CA ILE A 164 19.88 -7.61 -12.71
C ILE A 164 19.74 -9.00 -12.11
N HIS A 165 19.48 -9.07 -10.80
CA HIS A 165 19.22 -10.33 -10.13
C HIS A 165 17.91 -10.93 -10.65
N TRP A 166 17.89 -12.23 -10.92
CA TRP A 166 16.72 -12.92 -11.49
C TRP A 166 15.44 -12.75 -10.66
N ALA A 167 15.59 -12.56 -9.33
CA ALA A 167 14.49 -12.33 -8.39
C ALA A 167 13.66 -11.07 -8.67
N VAL A 168 14.12 -10.17 -9.55
CA VAL A 168 13.31 -9.04 -10.05
C VAL A 168 11.97 -9.52 -10.64
N ILE A 169 11.93 -10.74 -11.18
CA ILE A 169 10.69 -11.34 -11.70
C ILE A 169 9.59 -11.46 -10.62
N TYR A 170 9.96 -11.74 -9.36
CA TYR A 170 9.00 -11.80 -8.26
C TYR A 170 8.42 -10.42 -7.97
N SER A 171 9.26 -9.38 -7.92
CA SER A 171 8.80 -8.01 -7.69
C SER A 171 7.92 -7.48 -8.83
N LEU A 172 8.24 -7.84 -10.08
CA LEU A 172 7.39 -7.52 -11.24
C LEU A 172 6.05 -8.25 -11.18
N GLY A 173 6.05 -9.54 -10.85
CA GLY A 173 4.83 -10.31 -10.64
C GLY A 173 3.97 -9.73 -9.52
N ALA A 174 4.58 -9.38 -8.39
CA ALA A 174 3.92 -8.73 -7.27
C ALA A 174 3.30 -7.39 -7.68
N MET A 175 4.03 -6.55 -8.42
CA MET A 175 3.56 -5.28 -8.96
C MET A 175 2.36 -5.45 -9.90
N ILE A 176 2.36 -6.49 -10.76
CA ILE A 176 1.23 -6.80 -11.65
C ILE A 176 0.00 -7.22 -10.83
N CYS A 177 0.15 -8.16 -9.91
CA CYS A 177 -0.93 -8.56 -9.00
C CYS A 177 -1.47 -7.37 -8.20
N TYR A 178 -0.59 -6.48 -7.76
CA TYR A 178 -0.96 -5.29 -7.01
C TYR A 178 -1.71 -4.28 -7.88
N ALA A 179 -1.32 -4.08 -9.14
CA ALA A 179 -2.03 -3.22 -10.08
C ALA A 179 -3.45 -3.74 -10.33
N LEU A 180 -3.59 -5.05 -10.57
CA LEU A 180 -4.90 -5.71 -10.73
C LEU A 180 -5.74 -5.60 -9.45
N TYR A 181 -5.13 -5.79 -8.28
CA TYR A 181 -5.78 -5.57 -6.98
C TYR A 181 -6.29 -4.14 -6.82
N ASN A 182 -5.51 -3.13 -7.23
CA ASN A 182 -5.91 -1.72 -7.16
C ASN A 182 -7.10 -1.43 -8.09
N ILE A 183 -7.06 -1.92 -9.33
CA ILE A 183 -8.17 -1.79 -10.30
C ILE A 183 -9.43 -2.46 -9.75
N HIS A 184 -9.29 -3.69 -9.25
CA HIS A 184 -10.41 -4.46 -8.71
C HIS A 184 -10.98 -3.84 -7.43
N THR A 185 -10.13 -3.28 -6.57
CA THR A 185 -10.57 -2.53 -5.38
C THR A 185 -11.34 -1.27 -5.75
N ARG A 186 -10.96 -0.56 -6.82
CA ARG A 186 -11.73 0.59 -7.33
C ARG A 186 -13.12 0.19 -7.84
N TYR A 187 -13.24 -0.98 -8.48
CA TYR A 187 -14.53 -1.55 -8.87
C TYR A 187 -15.38 -1.91 -7.64
N MET A 188 -14.78 -2.55 -6.64
CA MET A 188 -15.45 -2.97 -5.40
C MET A 188 -15.81 -1.83 -4.45
N ALA A 189 -15.12 -0.69 -4.52
CA ALA A 189 -15.42 0.48 -3.69
C ALA A 189 -16.84 1.06 -3.90
N ARG A 190 -17.53 0.67 -4.98
CA ARG A 190 -18.94 1.01 -5.24
C ARG A 190 -19.93 0.08 -4.51
N HIS A 191 -19.45 -1.02 -3.95
CA HIS A 191 -20.27 -2.12 -3.44
C HIS A 191 -20.04 -2.39 -1.96
N ASP A 192 -18.79 -2.39 -1.50
CA ASP A 192 -18.42 -2.72 -0.13
C ASP A 192 -17.60 -1.57 0.51
N SER A 193 -17.78 -1.34 1.81
CA SER A 193 -17.09 -0.24 2.50
C SER A 193 -15.59 -0.53 2.73
N PRO A 194 -14.73 0.51 2.81
CA PRO A 194 -13.30 0.34 3.12
C PRO A 194 -13.07 -0.40 4.44
N GLU A 195 -13.91 -0.16 5.45
CA GLU A 195 -13.85 -0.81 6.75
C GLU A 195 -14.16 -2.31 6.67
N MET A 196 -15.17 -2.68 5.87
CA MET A 196 -15.49 -4.08 5.60
C MET A 196 -14.31 -4.78 4.91
N ASN A 197 -13.69 -4.10 3.94
CA ASN A 197 -12.52 -4.63 3.27
C ASN A 197 -11.36 -4.84 4.24
N LEU A 198 -11.12 -3.93 5.19
CA LEU A 198 -10.07 -4.10 6.20
C LEU A 198 -10.22 -5.38 7.02
N PHE A 199 -11.46 -5.79 7.31
CA PHE A 199 -11.74 -7.01 8.06
C PHE A 199 -11.67 -8.28 7.20
N HIS A 200 -12.33 -8.28 6.03
CA HIS A 200 -12.43 -9.49 5.20
C HIS A 200 -11.15 -9.84 4.45
N THR A 201 -10.36 -8.85 4.04
CA THR A 201 -9.13 -9.08 3.25
C THR A 201 -8.12 -9.96 3.99
N PRO A 202 -7.70 -9.63 5.23
CA PRO A 202 -6.72 -10.44 5.92
C PRO A 202 -7.26 -11.83 6.29
N LEU A 203 -8.56 -11.94 6.60
CA LEU A 203 -9.18 -13.24 6.84
C LEU A 203 -9.16 -14.13 5.58
N ALA A 204 -9.54 -13.58 4.43
CA ALA A 204 -9.47 -14.29 3.15
C ALA A 204 -8.01 -14.68 2.84
N GLY A 205 -7.07 -13.76 3.03
CA GLY A 205 -5.64 -14.03 2.86
C GLY A 205 -5.15 -15.19 3.74
N ALA A 206 -5.55 -15.21 5.01
CA ALA A 206 -5.17 -16.26 5.96
C ALA A 206 -5.72 -17.63 5.56
N VAL A 207 -6.96 -17.70 5.08
CA VAL A 207 -7.56 -18.95 4.59
C VAL A 207 -6.91 -19.42 3.29
N ILE A 208 -6.68 -18.50 2.34
CA ILE A 208 -6.09 -18.83 1.03
C ILE A 208 -4.65 -19.31 1.18
N THR A 209 -3.88 -18.71 2.10
CA THR A 209 -2.45 -19.00 2.25
C THR A 209 -2.16 -20.14 3.23
N ALA A 210 -3.12 -20.53 4.07
CA ALA A 210 -3.00 -21.62 5.04
C ALA A 210 -2.47 -22.93 4.45
N PRO A 211 -3.02 -23.49 3.35
CA PRO A 211 -2.54 -24.77 2.82
C PRO A 211 -1.06 -24.76 2.43
N PHE A 212 -0.57 -23.63 1.91
CA PHE A 212 0.81 -23.47 1.50
C PHE A 212 1.75 -23.36 2.70
N ALA A 213 1.34 -22.66 3.76
CA ALA A 213 2.12 -22.55 4.99
C ALA A 213 2.14 -23.87 5.76
N LEU A 214 0.99 -24.52 5.94
CA LEU A 214 0.88 -25.79 6.68
C LEU A 214 1.70 -26.92 6.02
N ALA A 215 1.91 -26.86 4.70
CA ALA A 215 2.73 -27.83 3.98
C ALA A 215 4.24 -27.70 4.26
N VAL A 216 4.70 -26.54 4.72
CA VAL A 216 6.13 -26.23 4.97
C VAL A 216 6.38 -25.69 6.38
N TRP A 217 5.40 -25.80 7.28
CA TRP A 217 5.41 -25.13 8.58
C TRP A 217 6.48 -25.71 9.49
N GLU A 218 7.35 -24.85 10.00
CA GLU A 218 8.39 -25.21 10.96
C GLU A 218 8.18 -24.42 12.24
N TRP A 219 8.07 -25.11 13.38
CA TRP A 219 7.83 -24.44 14.66
C TRP A 219 9.07 -23.63 15.08
N PRO A 220 8.98 -22.30 15.23
CA PRO A 220 10.10 -21.49 15.65
C PRO A 220 10.54 -21.87 17.07
N GLN A 221 11.84 -22.11 17.23
CA GLN A 221 12.46 -22.49 18.50
C GLN A 221 12.86 -21.28 19.34
N ASP A 222 12.99 -20.11 18.70
CA ASP A 222 13.41 -18.87 19.33
C ASP A 222 12.21 -17.92 19.58
N TRP A 223 12.26 -17.19 20.69
CA TRP A 223 11.21 -16.25 21.06
C TRP A 223 11.16 -15.03 20.13
N LEU A 224 12.27 -14.69 19.49
CA LEU A 224 12.39 -13.53 18.60
C LEU A 224 11.50 -13.73 17.36
N THR A 225 11.51 -14.90 16.74
CA THR A 225 10.64 -15.23 15.60
C THR A 225 9.17 -15.07 15.97
N TRP A 226 8.75 -15.54 17.14
CA TRP A 226 7.38 -15.33 17.64
C TRP A 226 7.03 -13.86 17.86
N ALA A 227 7.97 -13.07 18.39
CA ALA A 227 7.78 -11.63 18.55
C ALA A 227 7.66 -10.93 17.19
N LEU A 228 8.48 -11.31 16.19
CA LEU A 228 8.42 -10.77 14.83
C LEU A 228 7.13 -11.19 14.09
N PHE A 229 6.61 -12.39 14.35
CA PHE A 229 5.30 -12.86 13.88
C PHE A 229 4.15 -12.01 14.44
N GLY A 230 4.19 -11.67 15.73
CA GLY A 230 3.25 -10.70 16.30
C GLY A 230 3.42 -9.31 15.70
N TRP A 231 4.66 -8.86 15.53
CA TRP A 231 5.00 -7.54 15.02
C TRP A 231 4.57 -7.32 13.56
N ILE A 232 4.77 -8.30 12.67
CA ILE A 232 4.37 -8.18 11.26
C ILE A 232 2.85 -8.10 11.10
N GLY A 233 2.09 -8.77 11.97
CA GLY A 233 0.63 -8.65 12.04
C GLY A 233 0.16 -7.31 12.57
N LEU A 234 0.78 -6.83 13.66
CA LEU A 234 0.47 -5.54 14.28
C LEU A 234 0.74 -4.38 13.32
N THR A 235 1.94 -4.33 12.72
CA THR A 235 2.31 -3.32 11.73
C THR A 235 1.45 -3.46 10.46
N GLY A 236 1.12 -4.68 10.04
CA GLY A 236 0.17 -4.94 8.97
C GLY A 236 -1.20 -4.29 9.22
N ALA A 237 -1.78 -4.50 10.39
CA ALA A 237 -3.07 -3.94 10.78
C ALA A 237 -3.01 -2.40 10.92
N LEU A 238 -2.01 -1.90 11.62
CA LEU A 238 -1.81 -0.47 11.85
C LEU A 238 -1.60 0.29 10.54
N GLY A 239 -0.76 -0.24 9.64
CA GLY A 239 -0.48 0.38 8.34
C GLY A 239 -1.74 0.53 7.49
N HIS A 240 -2.56 -0.52 7.40
CA HIS A 240 -3.83 -0.45 6.66
C HIS A 240 -4.85 0.48 7.33
N TRP A 241 -4.90 0.50 8.66
CA TRP A 241 -5.77 1.43 9.40
C TRP A 241 -5.39 2.90 9.14
N LEU A 242 -4.10 3.23 9.25
CA LEU A 242 -3.58 4.56 8.94
C LEU A 242 -3.86 4.96 7.49
N LEU A 243 -3.73 4.01 6.55
CA LEU A 243 -4.03 4.25 5.14
C LEU A 243 -5.52 4.58 4.92
N ILE A 244 -6.43 3.88 5.60
CA ILE A 244 -7.87 4.17 5.54
C ILE A 244 -8.15 5.55 6.13
N LEU A 245 -7.55 5.90 7.26
CA LEU A 245 -7.67 7.23 7.84
C LEU A 245 -7.16 8.31 6.87
N ALA A 246 -6.02 8.10 6.21
CA ALA A 246 -5.50 9.04 5.23
C ALA A 246 -6.52 9.35 4.13
N PHE A 247 -7.15 8.32 3.54
CA PHE A 247 -8.17 8.50 2.51
C PHE A 247 -9.52 9.02 3.03
N LYS A 248 -9.81 8.84 4.33
CA LYS A 248 -10.99 9.41 4.97
C LYS A 248 -10.88 10.93 5.10
N TYR A 249 -9.68 11.45 5.36
CA TYR A 249 -9.45 12.88 5.62
C TYR A 249 -9.02 13.69 4.38
N ALA A 250 -8.54 13.05 3.31
CA ALA A 250 -8.27 13.74 2.05
C ALA A 250 -8.42 12.84 0.81
N PRO A 251 -8.77 13.41 -0.36
CA PRO A 251 -8.79 12.67 -1.62
C PRO A 251 -7.42 12.11 -1.99
N ALA A 252 -7.39 10.94 -2.65
CA ALA A 252 -6.16 10.25 -3.06
C ALA A 252 -5.11 11.14 -3.77
N PRO A 253 -5.45 12.08 -4.68
CA PRO A 253 -4.47 12.97 -5.31
C PRO A 253 -3.69 13.87 -4.34
N VAL A 254 -4.28 14.21 -3.18
CA VAL A 254 -3.63 15.07 -2.16
C VAL A 254 -2.52 14.31 -1.45
N VAL A 255 -2.76 13.04 -1.14
CA VAL A 255 -1.82 12.20 -0.38
C VAL A 255 -0.85 11.40 -1.26
N ALA A 256 -1.14 11.27 -2.56
CA ALA A 256 -0.34 10.49 -3.51
C ALA A 256 1.17 10.83 -3.52
N PRO A 257 1.62 12.10 -3.46
CA PRO A 257 3.04 12.42 -3.43
C PRO A 257 3.76 11.92 -2.17
N PHE A 258 3.04 11.69 -1.08
CA PHE A 258 3.63 11.26 0.18
C PHE A 258 3.87 9.74 0.22
N ILE A 259 3.39 8.99 -0.77
CA ILE A 259 3.69 7.56 -0.91
C ILE A 259 5.20 7.34 -1.07
N TYR A 260 5.92 8.30 -1.67
CA TYR A 260 7.36 8.23 -1.84
C TYR A 260 8.15 8.30 -0.51
N VAL A 261 7.54 8.72 0.60
CA VAL A 261 8.15 8.58 1.93
C VAL A 261 8.41 7.10 2.24
N GLY A 262 7.61 6.18 1.70
CA GLY A 262 7.84 4.74 1.81
C GLY A 262 9.19 4.30 1.25
N LEU A 263 9.67 4.92 0.17
CA LEU A 263 11.02 4.67 -0.36
C LEU A 263 12.07 5.04 0.68
N LEU A 264 11.99 6.25 1.22
CA LEU A 264 12.93 6.74 2.23
C LEU A 264 12.96 5.81 3.45
N SER A 265 11.78 5.40 3.92
CA SER A 265 11.65 4.48 5.04
C SER A 265 12.25 3.10 4.73
N MET A 266 12.02 2.56 3.52
CA MET A 266 12.61 1.29 3.10
C MET A 266 14.12 1.35 2.92
N SER A 267 14.65 2.42 2.34
CA SER A 267 16.09 2.62 2.21
C SER A 267 16.76 2.80 3.57
N ALA A 268 16.15 3.55 4.48
CA ALA A 268 16.66 3.73 5.84
C ALA A 268 16.66 2.42 6.63
N LEU A 269 15.56 1.65 6.59
CA LEU A 269 15.48 0.34 7.24
C LEU A 269 16.43 -0.67 6.59
N GLY A 270 16.54 -0.65 5.26
CA GLY A 270 17.52 -1.42 4.49
C GLY A 270 18.93 -1.21 5.02
N TYR A 271 19.33 0.06 5.15
CA TYR A 271 20.64 0.44 5.64
C TYR A 271 20.86 0.05 7.11
N VAL A 272 19.93 0.40 8.00
CA VAL A 272 20.09 0.22 9.45
C VAL A 272 20.07 -1.26 9.85
N ILE A 273 19.21 -2.07 9.22
CA ILE A 273 19.01 -3.47 9.61
C ILE A 273 19.91 -4.42 8.81
N PHE A 274 20.08 -4.16 7.51
CA PHE A 274 20.76 -5.09 6.59
C PHE A 274 22.11 -4.57 6.09
N GLY A 275 22.48 -3.33 6.43
CA GLY A 275 23.70 -2.70 5.91
C GLY A 275 23.60 -2.35 4.41
N ASP A 276 22.40 -2.36 3.83
CA ASP A 276 22.16 -2.02 2.43
C ASP A 276 22.43 -0.52 2.22
N VAL A 277 23.64 -0.18 1.76
CA VAL A 277 24.07 1.21 1.56
C VAL A 277 23.20 1.86 0.46
N PRO A 278 22.41 2.89 0.77
CA PRO A 278 21.61 3.58 -0.23
C PRO A 278 22.53 4.23 -1.25
N THR A 279 22.20 4.09 -2.52
CA THR A 279 22.97 4.77 -3.56
C THR A 279 22.84 6.28 -3.44
N LEU A 280 23.83 7.03 -3.96
CA LEU A 280 23.77 8.50 -4.08
C LEU A 280 22.47 8.98 -4.75
N TRP A 281 21.88 8.15 -5.59
CA TRP A 281 20.65 8.44 -6.29
C TRP A 281 19.41 8.21 -5.40
N THR A 282 19.37 7.11 -4.65
CA THR A 282 18.34 6.87 -3.62
C THR A 282 18.24 8.05 -2.66
N LEU A 283 19.41 8.60 -2.27
CA LEU A 283 19.50 9.82 -1.45
C LEU A 283 18.99 11.06 -2.18
N SER A 284 19.32 11.23 -3.46
CA SER A 284 18.90 12.42 -4.23
C SER A 284 17.39 12.47 -4.47
N GLY A 285 16.72 11.34 -4.71
CA GLY A 285 15.26 11.36 -4.76
C GLY A 285 14.59 11.47 -3.42
N GLY A 286 15.24 10.98 -2.37
CA GLY A 286 14.85 11.30 -1.01
C GLY A 286 14.74 12.81 -0.79
N ILE A 287 15.73 13.56 -1.27
CA ILE A 287 15.73 15.03 -1.23
C ILE A 287 14.56 15.60 -2.05
N VAL A 288 14.31 15.11 -3.26
CA VAL A 288 13.19 15.58 -4.11
C VAL A 288 11.83 15.33 -3.45
N VAL A 289 11.65 14.19 -2.80
CA VAL A 289 10.40 13.83 -2.09
C VAL A 289 10.20 14.73 -0.89
N VAL A 290 11.23 14.93 -0.06
CA VAL A 290 11.19 15.85 1.08
C VAL A 290 10.91 17.27 0.60
N ALA A 291 11.58 17.74 -0.46
CA ALA A 291 11.36 19.06 -1.05
C ALA A 291 9.93 19.24 -1.59
N SER A 292 9.37 18.21 -2.24
CA SER A 292 8.00 18.23 -2.74
C SER A 292 6.98 18.26 -1.59
N GLY A 293 7.21 17.49 -0.52
CA GLY A 293 6.39 17.52 0.68
C GLY A 293 6.43 18.88 1.39
N LEU A 294 7.62 19.45 1.55
CA LEU A 294 7.82 20.80 2.11
C LEU A 294 7.16 21.87 1.25
N TYR A 295 7.25 21.77 -0.08
CA TYR A 295 6.58 22.70 -1.00
C TYR A 295 5.05 22.63 -0.87
N LEU A 296 4.49 21.43 -0.80
CA LEU A 296 3.05 21.24 -0.60
C LEU A 296 2.58 21.79 0.75
N LEU A 297 3.36 21.58 1.82
CA LEU A 297 3.10 22.17 3.14
C LEU A 297 3.20 23.70 3.07
N ALA A 298 4.25 24.26 2.48
CA ALA A 298 4.44 25.70 2.33
C ALA A 298 3.31 26.36 1.52
N ARG A 299 2.84 25.69 0.46
CA ARG A 299 1.68 26.13 -0.32
C ARG A 299 0.39 26.09 0.51
N ALA A 300 0.16 25.02 1.27
CA ALA A 300 -0.99 24.92 2.17
C ALA A 300 -0.99 26.01 3.26
N HIS A 301 0.20 26.40 3.75
CA HIS A 301 0.37 27.53 4.68
C HIS A 301 0.12 28.89 4.02
N ARG A 302 0.59 29.11 2.78
CA ARG A 302 0.36 30.35 2.03
C ARG A 302 -1.12 30.57 1.71
N ASP A 303 -1.81 29.49 1.32
CA ASP A 303 -3.26 29.51 1.10
C ASP A 303 -4.05 29.74 2.40
N ARG A 304 -3.46 29.50 3.59
CA ARG A 304 -4.09 29.77 4.90
C ARG A 304 -4.04 31.26 5.24
N ASN A 305 -2.93 31.94 4.94
CA ASN A 305 -2.78 33.38 5.19
C ASN A 305 -3.63 34.25 4.25
N GLN A 306 -3.89 33.80 3.02
CA GLN A 306 -4.71 34.56 2.06
C GLN A 306 -6.23 34.52 2.37
N THR A 307 -6.71 33.46 3.04
CA THR A 307 -8.12 33.37 3.48
C THR A 307 -8.40 33.96 4.87
N GLY A 308 -7.37 34.45 5.58
CA GLY A 308 -7.52 35.12 6.89
C GLY A 308 -7.53 36.66 6.81
N THR A 309 -7.42 37.22 5.61
CA THR A 309 -7.33 38.68 5.35
C THR A 309 -8.47 39.18 4.45
N ALA A 310 -9.53 38.41 4.26
CA ALA A 310 -10.76 38.79 3.56
C ALA A 310 -11.95 38.53 4.48
#